data_AF-A0A3A5A3A3-F1
#
_entry.id   AF-A0A3A5A3A3-F1
#
_cell.length_a   1.000
_cell.length_b   1.000
_cell.length_c   1.000
_cell.angle_alpha   90.00
_cell.angle_beta   90.00
_cell.angle_gamma   90.00
#
_symmetry.space_group_name_H-M   'P 1'
#
loop_
_entity.id
_entity.type
_entity.pdbx_description
1 polymer ?
#
loop_
_entity_poly.entity_id
_entity_poly.type
_entity_poly.pdbx_seq_one_letter_code
_entity_poly.pdbx_strand_id
1 'polypeptide(L)'
;FCPEMRASLLEGLKGVPFKVYDQGVYVATTGPRLETAAEIKKFILLGGDLVGQTLVPEVFLARELELCYVGLTYVVNYAEGLLDRPYQPGVLFEGLATPKEMAQVAVVEAAFPEIILKALPALAAAPRACPCPRLLERYRLRGDLGEDWRTWVR
;
A
#
# COMPACT_ATOMS: atom_id res chain seq x y z
N PHE A 1 4.24 -8.00 -3.38
CA PHE A 1 3.10 -7.73 -4.29
C PHE A 1 3.19 -8.62 -5.53
N CYS A 2 2.05 -8.98 -6.13
CA CYS A 2 2.00 -9.80 -7.35
C CYS A 2 2.39 -8.96 -8.59
N PRO A 3 3.36 -9.39 -9.42
CA PRO A 3 3.81 -8.61 -10.57
C PRO A 3 2.75 -8.49 -11.68
N GLU A 4 1.97 -9.55 -11.92
CA GLU A 4 0.91 -9.53 -12.92
C GLU A 4 -0.24 -8.62 -12.50
N MET A 5 -0.67 -8.70 -11.24
CA MET A 5 -1.71 -7.79 -10.73
C MET A 5 -1.25 -6.34 -10.75
N ARG A 6 0.03 -6.07 -10.49
CA ARG A 6 0.60 -4.72 -10.60
C ARG A 6 0.55 -4.22 -12.05
N ALA A 7 0.98 -5.05 -13.01
CA ALA A 7 0.93 -4.68 -14.43
C ALA A 7 -0.50 -4.42 -14.90
N SER A 8 -1.44 -5.30 -14.55
CA SER A 8 -2.88 -5.12 -14.84
C SER A 8 -3.46 -3.87 -14.18
N LEU A 9 -3.08 -3.57 -12.94
CA LEU A 9 -3.51 -2.36 -12.25
C LEU A 9 -3.03 -1.11 -13.01
N LEU A 10 -1.74 -1.06 -13.37
CA LEU A 10 -1.16 0.06 -14.12
C LEU A 10 -1.85 0.25 -15.48
N GLU A 11 -2.20 -0.83 -16.16
CA GLU A 11 -2.98 -0.76 -17.40
C GLU A 11 -4.37 -0.13 -17.15
N GLY A 12 -5.08 -0.62 -16.13
CA GLY A 12 -6.40 -0.10 -15.76
C GLY A 12 -6.40 1.35 -15.29
N LEU A 13 -5.27 1.84 -14.77
CA LEU A 13 -5.08 3.22 -14.34
C LEU A 13 -4.70 4.16 -15.48
N LYS A 14 -4.48 3.69 -16.72
CA LYS A 14 -4.18 4.59 -17.85
C LYS A 14 -5.29 5.62 -18.07
N GLY A 15 -4.89 6.87 -18.20
CA GLY A 15 -5.81 7.99 -18.45
C GLY A 15 -6.70 8.36 -17.26
N VAL A 16 -6.37 7.94 -16.03
CA VAL A 16 -6.92 8.61 -14.84
C VAL A 16 -6.35 10.04 -14.77
N PRO A 17 -7.08 11.04 -14.23
CA PRO A 17 -6.63 12.43 -14.19
C PRO A 17 -5.59 12.71 -13.10
N PHE A 18 -4.92 11.67 -12.59
CA PHE A 18 -3.96 11.75 -11.49
C PHE A 18 -2.60 11.22 -11.94
N LYS A 19 -1.54 11.76 -11.33
CA LYS A 19 -0.20 11.23 -11.51
C LYS A 19 -0.09 9.88 -10.79
N VAL A 20 0.25 8.84 -11.54
CA VAL A 20 0.48 7.50 -11.01
C VAL A 20 1.98 7.23 -11.00
N TYR A 21 2.49 6.75 -9.86
CA TYR A 21 3.84 6.23 -9.73
C TYR A 21 3.77 4.70 -9.74
N ASP A 22 4.62 4.04 -10.53
CA ASP A 22 4.59 2.60 -10.76
C ASP A 22 5.45 1.79 -9.76
N GLN A 23 6.22 2.49 -8.95
CA GLN A 23 7.13 1.94 -7.95
C GLN A 23 7.22 2.83 -6.71
N GLY A 24 7.53 2.20 -5.59
CA GLY A 24 7.81 2.86 -4.32
C GLY A 24 8.05 1.83 -3.20
N VAL A 25 8.88 2.18 -2.23
CA VAL A 25 9.17 1.41 -1.03
C VAL A 25 8.31 1.92 0.11
N TYR A 26 7.34 1.09 0.53
CA TYR A 26 6.51 1.40 1.68
C TYR A 26 7.19 0.96 2.98
N VAL A 27 7.36 1.90 3.90
CA VAL A 27 7.82 1.67 5.25
C VAL A 27 6.62 1.52 6.16
N ALA A 28 6.46 0.32 6.71
CA ALA A 28 5.45 0.07 7.71
C ALA A 28 5.96 0.43 9.11
N THR A 29 5.20 1.25 9.82
CA THR A 29 5.48 1.69 11.19
C THR A 29 4.33 1.28 12.11
N THR A 30 4.61 1.28 13.42
CA THR A 30 3.59 0.97 14.42
C THR A 30 2.93 2.26 14.89
N GLY A 31 1.65 2.41 14.57
CA GLY A 31 0.78 3.47 15.09
C GLY A 31 0.39 3.27 16.57
N PRO A 32 -0.44 4.17 17.14
CA PRO A 32 -1.11 5.29 16.48
C PRO A 32 -0.26 6.55 16.37
N ARG A 33 0.95 6.57 16.97
CA ARG A 33 1.86 7.72 16.85
C ARG A 33 2.31 7.87 15.40
N LEU A 34 2.50 9.11 14.97
CA LEU A 34 3.28 9.40 13.78
C LEU A 34 4.78 9.25 14.07
N GLU A 35 5.56 9.22 13.01
CA GLU A 35 7.01 9.12 13.05
C GLU A 35 7.63 10.47 13.40
N THR A 36 8.73 10.44 14.13
CA THR A 36 9.56 11.62 14.34
C THR A 36 10.36 11.96 13.07
N ALA A 37 10.77 13.23 12.93
CA ALA A 37 11.66 13.65 11.82
C ALA A 37 12.94 12.81 11.72
N ALA A 38 13.50 12.35 12.85
CA ALA A 38 14.68 11.50 12.86
C ALA A 38 14.40 10.09 12.32
N GLU A 39 13.23 9.52 12.65
CA GLU A 39 12.79 8.25 12.08
C GLU A 39 12.55 8.36 10.57
N ILE A 40 11.90 9.43 10.12
CA ILE A 40 11.68 9.69 8.69
C ILE A 40 13.02 9.82 7.94
N LYS A 41 13.98 10.60 8.48
CA LYS A 41 15.33 10.69 7.90
C LYS A 41 16.00 9.32 7.80
N LYS A 42 15.90 8.50 8.84
CA LYS A 42 16.41 7.12 8.82
C LYS A 42 15.74 6.30 7.71
N PHE A 43 14.42 6.40 7.55
CA PHE A 43 13.70 5.65 6.52
C PHE A 43 14.06 6.07 5.10
N ILE A 44 14.24 7.36 4.84
CA ILE A 44 14.73 7.87 3.56
C ILE A 44 16.12 7.31 3.24
N LEU A 45 17.04 7.29 4.22
CA LEU A 45 18.37 6.70 4.06
C LEU A 45 18.32 5.19 3.76
N LEU A 46 17.27 4.50 4.22
CA LEU A 46 17.01 3.09 3.92
C LEU A 46 16.24 2.89 2.61
N GLY A 47 15.96 3.97 1.86
CA GLY A 47 15.28 3.93 0.57
C GLY A 47 13.75 3.90 0.67
N GLY A 48 13.15 4.31 1.79
CA GLY A 48 11.70 4.44 1.93
C GLY A 48 11.13 5.64 1.16
N ASP A 49 10.06 5.40 0.40
CA ASP A 49 9.35 6.42 -0.38
C ASP A 49 8.03 6.85 0.28
N LEU A 50 7.40 5.92 1.00
CA LEU A 50 6.09 6.08 1.62
C LEU A 50 6.15 5.53 3.04
N VAL A 51 5.37 6.10 3.96
CA VAL A 51 5.21 5.58 5.31
C VAL A 51 3.73 5.37 5.62
N GLY A 52 3.41 4.34 6.39
CA GLY A 52 2.08 4.12 6.92
C GLY A 52 2.03 2.89 7.81
N GLN A 53 0.82 2.51 8.22
CA GLN A 53 0.63 1.62 9.38
C GLN A 53 -0.21 0.37 9.08
N THR A 54 -0.62 0.13 7.83
CA THR A 54 -1.65 -0.87 7.50
C THR A 54 -1.18 -1.99 6.56
N LEU A 55 -0.31 -1.70 5.57
CA LEU A 55 0.10 -2.71 4.58
C LEU A 55 0.82 -3.91 5.22
N VAL A 56 1.41 -3.72 6.40
CA VAL A 56 1.99 -4.79 7.21
C VAL A 56 1.15 -4.91 8.48
N PRO A 57 0.63 -6.10 8.83
CA PRO A 57 0.96 -7.41 8.26
C PRO A 57 0.12 -7.87 7.06
N GLU A 58 -0.80 -7.05 6.54
CA GLU A 58 -1.77 -7.45 5.51
C GLU A 58 -1.13 -8.13 4.28
N VAL A 59 -0.05 -7.56 3.75
CA VAL A 59 0.67 -8.11 2.58
C VAL A 59 1.29 -9.48 2.86
N PHE A 60 1.72 -9.74 4.10
CA PHE A 60 2.31 -11.02 4.48
C PHE A 60 1.22 -12.06 4.64
N LEU A 61 0.13 -11.73 5.32
CA LEU A 61 -1.02 -12.61 5.48
C LEU A 61 -1.65 -12.98 4.13
N ALA A 62 -1.80 -12.02 3.22
CA ALA A 62 -2.29 -12.31 1.88
C ALA A 62 -1.37 -13.26 1.10
N ARG A 63 -0.05 -13.15 1.30
CA ARG A 63 0.93 -14.06 0.67
C ARG A 63 0.94 -15.43 1.30
N GLU A 64 0.77 -15.51 2.62
CA GLU A 64 0.61 -16.78 3.32
C GLU A 64 -0.64 -17.50 2.79
N LEU A 65 -1.75 -16.80 2.61
CA LEU A 65 -2.96 -17.33 1.97
C LEU A 65 -2.85 -17.56 0.45
N GLU A 66 -1.65 -17.41 -0.13
CA GLU A 66 -1.38 -17.62 -1.56
C GLU A 66 -2.24 -16.74 -2.49
N LEU A 67 -2.69 -15.59 -1.99
CA LEU A 67 -3.47 -14.63 -2.73
C LEU A 67 -2.58 -13.73 -3.59
N CYS A 68 -3.06 -13.41 -4.78
CA CYS A 68 -2.47 -12.32 -5.56
C CYS A 68 -2.82 -10.98 -4.89
N TYR A 69 -1.82 -10.28 -4.37
CA TYR A 69 -2.01 -9.03 -3.64
C TYR A 69 -1.26 -7.86 -4.30
N VAL A 70 -1.93 -6.73 -4.51
CA VAL A 70 -1.37 -5.47 -5.04
C VAL A 70 -1.89 -4.32 -4.18
N GLY A 71 -1.02 -3.36 -3.86
CA GLY A 71 -1.42 -2.13 -3.17
C GLY A 71 -1.69 -1.01 -4.17
N LEU A 72 -2.79 -0.29 -3.99
CA LEU A 72 -3.02 1.03 -4.59
C LEU A 72 -3.06 2.05 -3.46
N THR A 73 -1.99 2.83 -3.33
CA THR A 73 -1.83 3.83 -2.27
C THR A 73 -1.95 5.24 -2.86
N TYR A 74 -2.51 6.15 -2.07
CA TYR A 74 -2.50 7.58 -2.36
C TYR A 74 -1.81 8.32 -1.21
N VAL A 75 -1.11 9.41 -1.53
CA VAL A 75 -0.35 10.19 -0.54
C VAL A 75 -1.27 11.24 0.06
N VAL A 76 -1.44 11.20 1.38
CA VAL A 76 -2.32 12.12 2.11
C VAL A 76 -1.58 13.35 2.67
N ASN A 77 -0.30 13.21 3.00
CA ASN A 77 0.55 14.32 3.44
C ASN A 77 2.04 13.96 3.30
N TYR A 78 2.90 14.97 3.41
CA TYR A 78 4.33 14.74 3.60
C TYR A 78 4.62 14.30 5.03
N ALA A 79 5.56 13.38 5.18
CA ALA A 79 6.03 12.91 6.48
C ALA A 79 6.78 14.02 7.25
N GLU A 80 6.84 13.86 8.57
CA GLU A 80 7.44 14.81 9.50
C GLU A 80 8.90 15.18 9.11
N GLY A 81 9.23 16.46 9.20
CA GLY A 81 10.57 16.99 8.91
C GLY A 81 10.98 17.02 7.44
N LEU A 82 10.12 16.65 6.48
CA LEU A 82 10.39 16.82 5.04
C LEU A 82 10.19 18.25 4.55
N LEU A 83 9.18 18.91 5.10
CA LEU A 83 8.84 20.30 4.80
C LEU A 83 8.75 21.05 6.11
N ASP A 84 9.25 22.28 6.13
CA ASP A 84 9.13 23.15 7.30
C ASP A 84 7.67 23.58 7.47
N ARG A 85 7.03 23.10 8.54
CA ARG A 85 5.61 23.32 8.84
C ARG A 85 5.44 23.64 10.32
N PRO A 86 4.63 24.66 10.67
CA PRO A 86 4.36 24.96 12.07
C PRO A 86 3.45 23.89 12.68
N TYR A 87 3.79 23.44 13.88
CA TYR A 87 2.96 22.56 14.68
C TYR A 87 1.62 23.24 15.03
N GLN A 88 0.52 22.53 14.80
CA GLN A 88 -0.84 23.00 15.07
C GLN A 88 -1.60 22.00 15.94
N PRO A 89 -1.78 22.27 17.24
CA PRO A 89 -2.49 21.36 18.13
C PRO A 89 -3.98 21.26 17.75
N GLY A 90 -4.53 20.04 17.81
CA GLY A 90 -5.96 19.78 17.58
C GLY A 90 -6.39 19.72 16.11
N VAL A 91 -5.44 19.77 15.17
CA VAL A 91 -5.67 19.59 13.73
C VAL A 91 -5.16 18.21 13.30
N LEU A 92 -5.77 17.62 12.27
CA LEU A 92 -5.34 16.34 11.70
C LEU A 92 -3.85 16.40 11.31
N PHE A 93 -3.11 15.37 11.72
CA PHE A 93 -1.65 15.27 11.56
C PHE A 93 -0.90 16.51 12.09
N GLU A 94 -1.44 17.18 13.10
CA GLU A 94 -0.79 18.29 13.79
C GLU A 94 -0.38 19.44 12.85
N GLY A 95 -1.09 19.61 11.73
CA GLY A 95 -0.79 20.63 10.72
C GLY A 95 0.20 20.18 9.62
N LEU A 96 0.57 18.90 9.58
CA LEU A 96 1.41 18.33 8.52
C LEU A 96 0.76 18.30 7.15
N ALA A 97 -0.53 18.62 7.02
CA ALA A 97 -1.21 18.82 5.74
C ALA A 97 -1.76 20.26 5.66
N THR A 98 -1.47 20.97 4.58
CA THR A 98 -2.04 22.31 4.35
C THR A 98 -3.49 22.20 3.88
N PRO A 99 -4.33 23.24 4.07
CA PRO A 99 -5.70 23.24 3.54
C PRO A 99 -5.79 22.95 2.04
N LYS A 100 -4.79 23.41 1.26
CA LYS A 100 -4.70 23.14 -0.18
C LYS A 100 -4.43 21.66 -0.46
N GLU A 101 -3.52 21.02 0.27
CA GLU A 101 -3.23 19.60 0.11
C GLU A 101 -4.41 18.73 0.56
N MET A 102 -5.04 19.07 1.68
CA MET A 102 -6.26 18.38 2.12
C MET A 102 -7.38 18.46 1.07
N ALA A 103 -7.54 19.61 0.42
CA ALA A 103 -8.49 19.73 -0.69
C ALA A 103 -8.11 18.85 -1.90
N GLN A 104 -6.81 18.69 -2.20
CA GLN A 104 -6.34 17.77 -3.24
C GLN A 104 -6.60 16.30 -2.87
N VAL A 105 -6.35 15.92 -1.62
CA VAL A 105 -6.62 14.58 -1.10
C VAL A 105 -8.12 14.27 -1.21
N ALA A 106 -8.98 15.21 -0.80
CA ALA A 106 -10.42 15.04 -0.92
C ALA A 106 -10.89 14.80 -2.37
N VAL A 107 -10.25 15.42 -3.36
CA VAL A 107 -10.53 15.16 -4.78
C VAL A 107 -10.15 13.73 -5.18
N VAL A 108 -8.99 13.23 -4.71
CA VAL A 108 -8.56 11.84 -4.96
C VAL A 108 -9.52 10.86 -4.29
N GLU A 109 -9.90 11.11 -3.03
CA GLU A 109 -10.83 10.27 -2.26
C GLU A 109 -12.21 10.20 -2.93
N ALA A 110 -12.73 11.33 -3.41
CA ALA A 110 -13.99 11.38 -4.14
C ALA A 110 -13.94 10.60 -5.46
N ALA A 111 -12.80 10.60 -6.16
CA ALA A 111 -12.60 9.88 -7.41
C ALA A 111 -12.23 8.39 -7.20
N PHE A 112 -11.87 7.98 -5.98
CA PHE A 112 -11.34 6.64 -5.72
C PHE A 112 -12.29 5.50 -6.13
N PRO A 113 -13.61 5.56 -5.86
CA PRO A 113 -14.53 4.54 -6.33
C PRO A 113 -14.51 4.37 -7.85
N GLU A 114 -14.50 5.47 -8.61
CA GLU A 114 -14.44 5.43 -10.07
C GLU A 114 -13.10 4.90 -10.59
N ILE A 115 -11.99 5.25 -9.92
CA ILE A 115 -10.65 4.71 -10.22
C ILE A 115 -10.66 3.19 -10.08
N ILE A 116 -11.20 2.66 -8.98
CA ILE A 116 -11.30 1.22 -8.74
C ILE A 116 -12.17 0.54 -9.79
N LEU A 117 -13.35 1.10 -10.09
CA LEU A 117 -14.25 0.55 -11.11
C LEU A 117 -13.61 0.53 -12.50
N LYS A 118 -12.83 1.56 -12.85
CA LYS A 118 -12.10 1.63 -14.12
C LYS A 118 -10.95 0.60 -14.18
N ALA A 119 -10.27 0.37 -13.06
CA ALA A 119 -9.18 -0.59 -13.01
C ALA A 119 -9.65 -2.06 -12.98
N LEU A 120 -10.89 -2.30 -12.50
CA LEU A 120 -11.41 -3.63 -12.24
C LEU A 120 -11.40 -4.57 -13.48
N PRO A 121 -11.80 -4.15 -14.70
CA PRO A 121 -11.72 -5.01 -15.87
C PRO A 121 -10.30 -5.49 -16.18
N ALA A 122 -9.30 -4.63 -16.04
CA ALA A 122 -7.90 -4.99 -16.27
C ALA A 122 -7.37 -5.96 -15.20
N LEU A 123 -7.79 -5.79 -13.94
CA LEU A 123 -7.48 -6.70 -12.84
C LEU A 123 -8.16 -8.07 -13.02
N ALA A 124 -9.40 -8.09 -13.51
CA ALA A 124 -10.15 -9.31 -13.79
C ALA A 124 -9.54 -10.10 -14.97
N ALA A 125 -9.04 -9.39 -15.98
CA ALA A 125 -8.37 -9.97 -17.14
C ALA A 125 -6.89 -10.32 -16.93
N ALA A 126 -6.36 -10.20 -15.69
CA ALA A 126 -4.97 -10.52 -15.40
C ALA A 126 -4.64 -11.98 -15.78
N PRO A 127 -3.45 -12.29 -16.35
CA PRO A 127 -3.10 -13.64 -16.82
C PRO A 127 -3.13 -14.73 -15.75
N ARG A 128 -2.87 -14.38 -14.48
CA ARG A 128 -2.76 -15.30 -13.33
C ARG A 128 -1.75 -16.44 -13.53
N ALA A 129 -0.71 -16.24 -14.35
CA ALA A 129 0.41 -17.18 -14.51
C ALA A 129 1.50 -17.00 -13.43
N CYS A 130 1.33 -16.04 -12.52
CA CYS A 130 2.25 -15.76 -11.43
C CYS A 130 2.36 -16.93 -10.42
N PRO A 131 3.45 -17.01 -9.64
CA PRO A 131 3.63 -18.08 -8.66
C PRO A 131 2.79 -17.93 -7.39
N CYS A 132 1.94 -16.90 -7.27
CA CYS A 132 1.21 -16.59 -6.04
C CYS A 132 0.41 -17.77 -5.47
N PRO A 133 -0.33 -18.56 -6.28
CA PRO A 133 -1.12 -19.70 -5.78
C PRO A 133 -0.31 -20.88 -5.23
N ARG A 134 1.02 -20.85 -5.33
CA ARG A 134 1.91 -21.96 -4.95
C ARG A 134 3.06 -21.52 -4.04
N LEU A 135 2.98 -20.33 -3.43
CA LEU A 135 4.06 -19.79 -2.61
C LEU A 135 4.38 -20.66 -1.38
N LEU A 136 3.39 -21.37 -0.84
CA LEU A 136 3.54 -22.24 0.32
C LEU A 136 3.55 -23.74 -0.03
N GLU A 137 3.57 -24.10 -1.31
CA GLU A 137 3.56 -25.50 -1.78
C GLU A 137 4.65 -26.34 -1.10
N ARG A 138 5.86 -25.78 -0.92
CA ARG A 138 6.95 -26.47 -0.23
C ARG A 138 6.63 -26.89 1.22
N TYR A 139 5.86 -26.06 1.93
CA TYR A 139 5.52 -26.30 3.34
C TYR A 139 4.41 -27.33 3.47
N ARG A 140 3.45 -27.31 2.54
CA ARG A 140 2.44 -28.38 2.40
C ARG A 140 3.09 -29.73 2.07
N LEU A 141 4.01 -29.76 1.11
CA LEU A 141 4.73 -30.99 0.73
C LEU A 141 5.58 -31.57 1.87
N ARG A 142 6.10 -30.73 2.77
CA ARG A 142 6.83 -31.16 3.98
C ARG A 142 5.91 -31.63 5.11
N GLY A 143 4.61 -31.35 5.03
CA GLY A 143 3.62 -31.65 6.06
C GLY A 143 3.56 -30.63 7.20
N ASP A 144 4.19 -29.46 7.07
CA ASP A 144 4.12 -28.41 8.10
C ASP A 144 2.76 -27.70 8.10
N LEU A 145 2.13 -27.61 6.92
CA LEU A 145 0.85 -26.95 6.69
C LEU A 145 -0.13 -27.96 6.10
N GLY A 146 -1.37 -27.97 6.60
CA GLY A 146 -2.47 -28.71 5.99
C GLY A 146 -3.08 -27.97 4.79
N GLU A 147 -4.11 -28.54 4.17
CA GLU A 147 -4.84 -27.88 3.07
C GLU A 147 -5.79 -26.78 3.56
N ASP A 148 -6.28 -26.85 4.80
CA ASP A 148 -7.15 -25.82 5.39
C ASP A 148 -6.32 -24.73 6.07
N TRP A 149 -6.22 -23.59 5.40
CA TRP A 149 -5.47 -22.43 5.90
C TRP A 149 -5.93 -21.94 7.28
N ARG A 150 -7.18 -22.19 7.67
CA ARG A 150 -7.72 -21.79 8.99
C ARG A 150 -7.03 -22.51 10.14
N THR A 151 -6.34 -23.60 9.85
CA THR A 151 -5.57 -24.38 10.83
C THR A 151 -4.11 -23.94 10.96
N TRP A 152 -3.64 -23.04 10.07
CA TRP A 152 -2.24 -22.61 10.01
C TRP A 152 -1.89 -21.60 11.10
N VAL A 153 -2.87 -20.80 11.53
CA VAL A 153 -2.71 -19.82 12.61
C VAL A 153 -3.32 -20.43 13.88
N ARG A 154 -2.47 -20.71 14.87
CA ARG A 154 -2.87 -21.19 16.21
C ARG A 154 -2.47 -20.20 17.28
#